data_AF-A0A9X0D305-F1
#
_entry.id   AF-A0A9X0D305-F1
#
_cell.length_a   1.000
_cell.length_b   1.000
_cell.length_c   1.000
_cell.angle_alpha   90.00
_cell.angle_beta   90.00
_cell.angle_gamma   90.00
#
_symmetry.space_group_name_H-M   'P 1'
#
loop_
_entity.id
_entity.type
_entity.pdbx_description
1 polymer ?
#
loop_
_entity_poly.entity_id
_entity_poly.type
_entity_poly.pdbx_seq_one_letter_code
_entity_poly.pdbx_strand_id
1 'polypeptide(L)'
;MRPEWFPIMTPLQPAPDAVLHLVKCGCSRERCSTNRCQCRKAGLPCTDLCSCMDNEEDEPCNNAIEEEEEMGSESSDEEEEVDVDDDDEDDS
;
A
#
# COMPACT_ATOMS: atom_id res chain seq x y z
N MET A 1 42.85 -14.68 -22.09
CA MET A 1 42.31 -13.79 -21.04
C MET A 1 40.83 -14.08 -20.91
N ARG A 2 40.32 -14.34 -19.71
CA ARG A 2 38.89 -14.55 -19.47
C ARG A 2 38.26 -13.20 -19.12
N PRO A 3 37.09 -12.84 -19.68
CA PRO A 3 36.41 -11.62 -19.29
C PRO A 3 35.97 -11.70 -17.83
N GLU A 4 36.16 -10.59 -17.12
CA GLU A 4 35.74 -10.41 -15.73
C GLU A 4 34.29 -9.90 -15.74
N TRP A 5 33.38 -10.67 -15.15
CA TRP A 5 31.96 -10.32 -15.06
C TRP A 5 31.71 -9.59 -13.75
N PHE A 6 31.16 -8.39 -13.86
CA PHE A 6 30.70 -7.60 -12.71
C PHE A 6 29.17 -7.55 -12.69
N PRO A 7 28.54 -7.68 -11.51
CA PRO A 7 27.10 -7.54 -11.40
C PRO A 7 26.69 -6.09 -11.73
N ILE A 8 25.64 -5.94 -12.53
CA ILE A 8 25.03 -4.64 -12.81
C ILE A 8 23.92 -4.44 -11.78
N MET A 9 24.04 -3.38 -10.99
CA MET A 9 22.96 -2.95 -10.10
C MET A 9 21.92 -2.18 -10.93
N THR A 10 20.65 -2.51 -10.74
CA THR A 10 19.53 -1.87 -11.45
C THR A 10 18.45 -1.43 -10.45
N PRO A 11 17.85 -0.24 -10.63
CA PRO A 11 16.67 0.16 -9.88
C PRO A 11 15.38 -0.47 -10.44
N LEU A 12 15.47 -1.14 -11.60
CA LEU A 12 14.31 -1.81 -12.18
C LEU A 12 13.84 -2.95 -11.27
N GLN A 13 12.53 -3.09 -11.20
CA GLN A 13 11.91 -4.18 -10.48
C GLN A 13 12.36 -5.53 -11.06
N PRO A 14 12.44 -6.59 -10.22
CA PRO A 14 12.89 -7.91 -10.65
C PRO A 14 12.03 -8.52 -11.76
N ALA A 15 10.78 -8.06 -11.90
CA ALA A 15 9.87 -8.37 -13.00
C ALA A 15 8.93 -7.18 -13.26
N PRO A 16 8.30 -7.11 -14.45
CA PRO A 16 7.20 -6.17 -14.70
C PRO A 16 6.01 -6.44 -13.76
N ASP A 17 5.28 -5.40 -13.36
CA ASP A 17 4.14 -5.48 -12.43
C ASP A 17 3.09 -6.52 -12.86
N ALA A 18 2.80 -6.61 -14.17
CA ALA A 18 1.86 -7.58 -14.72
C ALA A 18 2.23 -9.05 -14.41
N VAL A 19 3.53 -9.35 -14.26
CA VAL A 19 4.02 -10.69 -13.88
C VAL A 19 3.98 -10.88 -12.37
N LEU A 20 4.20 -9.82 -11.59
CA LEU A 20 4.10 -9.86 -10.13
C LEU A 20 2.67 -10.16 -9.66
N HIS A 21 1.65 -9.66 -10.39
CA HIS A 21 0.24 -10.00 -10.14
C HIS A 21 -0.09 -11.49 -10.35
N LEU A 22 0.79 -12.26 -11.01
CA LEU A 22 0.59 -13.71 -11.21
C LEU A 22 1.22 -14.57 -10.10
N VAL A 23 1.90 -13.94 -9.14
CA VAL A 23 2.55 -14.66 -8.03
C VAL A 23 1.48 -15.18 -7.08
N LYS A 24 1.54 -16.48 -6.77
CA LYS A 24 0.62 -17.11 -5.82
C LYS A 24 1.34 -17.97 -4.79
N CYS A 25 0.81 -18.01 -3.58
CA CYS A 25 1.16 -18.99 -2.56
C CYS A 25 0.03 -20.02 -2.38
N GLY A 26 0.38 -21.20 -1.86
CA GLY A 26 -0.57 -22.24 -1.47
C GLY A 26 -0.83 -22.27 0.04
N CYS A 27 -0.62 -21.16 0.74
CA CYS A 27 -0.83 -21.08 2.19
C CYS A 27 -2.33 -21.02 2.48
N SER A 28 -2.83 -21.89 3.36
CA SER A 28 -4.23 -21.86 3.81
C SER A 28 -4.33 -21.69 5.33
N ARG A 29 -3.58 -22.48 6.09
CA ARG A 29 -3.66 -22.52 7.56
C ARG A 29 -2.98 -21.35 8.27
N GLU A 30 -1.79 -20.97 7.84
CA GLU A 30 -0.97 -19.99 8.55
C GLU A 30 -1.24 -18.54 8.09
N ARG A 31 -2.12 -18.34 7.09
CA ARG A 31 -2.49 -17.02 6.52
C ARG A 31 -1.31 -16.08 6.29
N CYS A 32 -0.21 -16.64 5.80
CA CYS A 32 1.05 -15.93 5.52
C CYS A 32 1.66 -15.18 6.72
N SER A 33 1.28 -15.55 7.95
CA SER A 33 1.81 -14.98 9.21
C SER A 33 3.27 -15.32 9.49
N THR A 34 3.85 -16.29 8.77
CA THR A 34 5.24 -16.73 8.91
C THR A 34 6.02 -16.65 7.59
N ASN A 35 7.35 -16.75 7.66
CA ASN A 35 8.24 -16.84 6.49
C ASN A 35 8.14 -18.17 5.71
N ARG A 36 7.13 -19.01 5.99
CA ARG A 36 6.80 -20.18 5.18
C ARG A 36 6.07 -19.80 3.90
N CYS A 37 5.40 -18.64 3.88
CA CYS A 37 4.83 -18.08 2.65
C CYS A 37 5.96 -17.63 1.72
N GLN A 38 5.94 -18.12 0.47
CA GLN A 38 6.95 -17.77 -0.52
C GLN A 38 6.81 -16.32 -1.00
N CYS A 39 5.60 -15.77 -1.07
CA CYS A 39 5.38 -14.35 -1.38
C CYS A 39 6.11 -13.48 -0.35
N ARG A 40 5.81 -13.68 0.93
CA ARG A 40 6.45 -12.95 2.03
C ARG A 40 7.97 -13.13 2.07
N LYS A 41 8.44 -14.36 1.89
CA LYS A 41 9.88 -14.65 1.84
C LYS A 41 10.59 -13.95 0.68
N ALA A 42 9.90 -13.76 -0.45
CA ALA A 42 10.38 -13.01 -1.60
C ALA A 42 10.22 -11.49 -1.45
N GLY A 43 9.64 -11.01 -0.34
CA GLY A 43 9.32 -9.59 -0.15
C GLY A 43 8.17 -9.09 -1.01
N LEU A 44 7.29 -10.00 -1.46
CA LEU A 44 6.13 -9.68 -2.27
C LEU A 44 4.84 -9.79 -1.44
N PRO A 45 3.89 -8.87 -1.60
CA PRO A 45 2.55 -9.04 -1.06
C PRO A 45 1.85 -10.23 -1.74
N CYS A 46 0.90 -10.83 -1.03
CA CYS A 46 0.01 -11.83 -1.60
C CYS A 46 -0.98 -11.14 -2.52
N THR A 47 -1.20 -11.75 -3.67
CA THR A 47 -2.22 -11.36 -4.62
C THR A 47 -3.54 -12.07 -4.31
N ASP A 48 -4.59 -11.66 -4.99
CA ASP A 48 -5.89 -12.33 -5.06
C ASP A 48 -5.79 -13.80 -5.53
N LEU A 49 -4.73 -14.17 -6.26
CA LEU A 49 -4.50 -15.55 -6.71
C LEU A 49 -3.93 -16.48 -5.62
N CYS A 50 -3.57 -15.95 -4.45
CA CYS A 50 -3.06 -16.75 -3.35
C CYS A 50 -4.19 -17.50 -2.63
N SER A 51 -3.99 -18.78 -2.34
CA SER A 51 -4.98 -19.61 -1.62
C SER A 51 -5.29 -19.14 -0.20
N CYS A 52 -4.50 -18.20 0.35
CA CYS A 52 -4.78 -17.59 1.65
C CYS A 52 -5.87 -16.52 1.59
N MET A 53 -6.22 -16.04 0.39
CA MET A 53 -7.29 -15.08 0.14
C MET A 53 -8.66 -15.74 -0.02
N ASP A 54 -8.71 -16.98 -0.52
CA ASP A 54 -9.96 -17.69 -0.83
C ASP A 54 -10.65 -18.36 0.38
N ASN A 55 -10.32 -18.02 1.64
CA ASN A 55 -10.86 -18.77 2.77
C ASN A 55 -12.20 -18.19 3.25
N GLU A 56 -13.16 -19.08 3.51
CA GLU A 56 -14.52 -18.77 3.99
C GLU A 56 -14.56 -18.36 5.47
N GLU A 57 -13.49 -18.61 6.22
CA GLU A 57 -13.34 -18.19 7.60
C GLU A 57 -12.81 -16.74 7.56
N ASP A 58 -13.61 -15.77 8.02
CA ASP A 58 -13.49 -14.29 7.92
C ASP A 58 -12.14 -13.64 8.34
N GLU A 59 -11.09 -14.43 8.57
CA GLU A 59 -9.75 -13.92 8.84
C GLU A 59 -9.00 -13.57 7.54
N PRO A 60 -8.47 -12.34 7.43
CA PRO A 60 -7.73 -11.89 6.25
C PRO A 60 -6.31 -12.51 6.18
N CYS A 61 -5.70 -12.46 5.01
CA CYS A 61 -4.29 -12.80 4.85
C CYS A 61 -3.40 -11.72 5.48
N ASN A 62 -2.43 -12.13 6.32
CA ASN A 62 -1.48 -11.21 6.99
C ASN A 62 -0.38 -10.64 6.07
N ASN A 63 -0.44 -10.95 4.78
CA ASN A 63 0.52 -10.46 3.80
C ASN A 63 -0.22 -9.94 2.57
N ALA A 64 -1.46 -9.46 2.73
CA ALA A 64 -2.19 -8.77 1.66
C ALA A 64 -1.55 -7.42 1.33
N ILE A 65 -1.94 -6.84 0.20
CA ILE A 65 -1.61 -5.44 -0.13
C ILE A 65 -2.43 -4.55 0.82
N GLU A 66 -1.76 -3.64 1.52
CA GLU A 66 -2.45 -2.56 2.24
C GLU A 66 -2.64 -1.40 1.25
N GLU A 67 -3.88 -1.00 1.01
CA GLU A 67 -4.17 0.17 0.17
C GLU A 67 -3.74 1.42 0.97
N GLU A 68 -2.64 2.04 0.55
CA GLU A 68 -2.18 3.31 1.11
C GLU A 68 -3.19 4.40 0.71
N GLU A 69 -4.06 4.81 1.63
CA GLU A 69 -4.93 5.96 1.39
C GLU A 69 -4.05 7.22 1.27
N GLU A 70 -3.94 7.76 0.05
CA GLU A 70 -3.28 9.03 -0.23
C GLU A 70 -4.06 10.14 0.50
N MET A 71 -3.64 10.49 1.73
CA MET A 71 -4.17 11.66 2.44
C MET A 71 -3.91 12.90 1.58
N GLY A 72 -4.96 13.37 0.92
CA GLY A 72 -4.95 14.59 0.13
C GLY A 72 -4.46 15.75 0.99
N SER A 73 -3.39 16.39 0.55
CA SER A 73 -2.85 17.62 1.14
C SER A 73 -3.94 18.69 1.15
N GLU A 74 -4.59 18.90 2.29
CA GLU A 74 -5.46 20.04 2.53
C GLU A 74 -4.61 21.32 2.48
N SER A 75 -4.72 22.06 1.38
CA SER A 75 -4.10 23.37 1.24
C SER A 75 -4.77 24.31 2.23
N SER A 76 -4.06 24.73 3.27
CA SER A 76 -4.46 25.86 4.13
C SER A 76 -4.59 27.12 3.28
N ASP A 77 -5.82 27.53 3.00
CA ASP A 77 -6.14 28.90 2.59
C ASP A 77 -6.41 29.70 3.88
N GLU A 78 -5.38 30.37 4.38
CA GLU A 78 -5.49 31.60 5.17
C GLU A 78 -5.86 32.72 4.15
N GLU A 79 -6.78 33.66 4.31
CA GLU A 79 -7.12 34.61 5.38
C GLU A 79 -8.56 35.15 5.11
N GLU A 80 -9.08 36.05 5.96
CA GLU A 80 -9.74 37.35 5.63
C GLU A 80 -10.62 37.74 6.84
N GLU A 81 -10.08 38.56 7.75
CA GLU A 81 -10.85 39.17 8.85
C GLU A 81 -11.91 40.13 8.29
N VAL A 82 -13.18 39.84 8.55
CA VAL A 82 -14.29 40.75 8.23
C VAL A 82 -14.58 41.64 9.44
N ASP A 83 -14.10 42.88 9.39
CA ASP A 83 -14.52 43.94 10.30
C ASP A 83 -15.95 44.36 9.93
N VAL A 84 -16.93 43.92 10.74
CA VAL A 84 -18.30 44.46 10.70
C VAL A 84 -18.37 45.62 11.69
N ASP A 85 -18.06 46.81 11.20
CA ASP A 85 -18.53 48.07 11.80
C ASP A 85 -19.94 48.36 11.28
N ASP A 86 -20.73 49.06 12.11
CA ASP A 86 -22.06 49.65 11.82
C ASP A 86 -23.27 48.68 11.89
N ASP A 87 -24.12 48.79 12.92
CA ASP A 87 -25.17 49.82 12.94
C ASP A 87 -26.02 49.72 14.23
N ASP A 88 -26.47 50.89 14.65
CA ASP A 88 -27.39 51.24 15.73
C ASP A 88 -28.63 50.33 15.86
N GLU A 89 -29.04 49.95 17.09
CA GLU A 89 -30.47 49.88 17.48
C GLU A 89 -30.66 49.80 19.02
N ASP A 90 -31.18 50.90 19.57
CA ASP A 90 -32.33 51.02 20.48
C ASP A 90 -32.51 50.01 21.65
N ASP A 91 -32.53 50.50 22.91
CA ASP A 91 -33.72 50.49 23.79
C ASP A 91 -33.40 51.00 25.23
N SER A 92 -34.28 51.90 25.72
CA SER A 92 -34.50 52.43 27.09
C SER A 92 -33.76 53.67 27.60
#